data_AF-A0A8I1WA98-F1
#
_entry.id   AF-A0A8I1WA98-F1
#
_cell.length_a   1.000
_cell.length_b   1.000
_cell.length_c   1.000
_cell.angle_alpha   90.00
_cell.angle_beta   90.00
_cell.angle_gamma   90.00
#
_symmetry.space_group_name_H-M   'P 1'
#
loop_
_entity.id
_entity.type
_entity.pdbx_description
1 polymer ?
#
loop_
_entity_poly.entity_id
_entity_poly.type
_entity_poly.pdbx_seq_one_letter_code
_entity_poly.pdbx_strand_id
1 'polypeptide(L)'
;ARKLVLQFLHAITCGTLIIHDDHFGGLTIQRDDSITATLTVHDPLFYRRLLRGGDVAAGEMWMRGQWSSPAPVQVIRLLARNQAVFDKLEARLRWLTTPLNRLRHFFARNTLRGARKNIAQHYDLGNDMYQLFLDPEMQYSSALFS
;
A
#
# COMPACT_ATOMS: atom_id res chain seq x y z
N ALA A 1 14.36 10.82 -0.40
CA ALA A 1 13.21 9.89 -0.33
C ALA A 1 12.05 10.50 0.47
N ARG A 2 12.20 10.71 1.80
CA ARG A 2 11.14 11.27 2.66
C ARG A 2 10.48 12.53 2.11
N LYS A 3 11.26 13.58 1.80
CA LYS A 3 10.74 14.85 1.24
C LYS A 3 9.84 14.63 0.02
N LEU A 4 10.23 13.73 -0.89
CA LEU A 4 9.46 13.43 -2.09
C LEU A 4 8.15 12.73 -1.73
N VAL A 5 8.18 11.71 -0.87
CA VAL A 5 6.95 11.05 -0.38
C VAL A 5 6.02 12.04 0.30
N LEU A 6 6.56 12.91 1.17
CA LEU A 6 5.75 13.94 1.81
C LEU A 6 5.16 14.92 0.80
N GLN A 7 5.88 15.30 -0.26
CA GLN A 7 5.31 16.12 -1.34
C GLN A 7 4.11 15.43 -2.03
N PHE A 8 4.19 14.12 -2.29
CA PHE A 8 3.04 13.37 -2.79
C PHE A 8 1.88 13.38 -1.80
N LEU A 9 2.15 13.12 -0.51
CA LEU A 9 1.09 13.08 0.51
C LEU A 9 0.45 14.45 0.73
N HIS A 10 1.19 15.55 0.59
CA HIS A 10 0.60 16.90 0.68
C HIS A 10 -0.38 17.21 -0.45
N ALA A 11 -0.31 16.48 -1.56
CA ALA A 11 -1.25 16.64 -2.66
C ALA A 11 -2.62 16.04 -2.37
N ILE A 12 -2.78 15.24 -1.30
CA ILE A 12 -4.09 14.77 -0.83
C ILE A 12 -5.07 15.95 -0.82
N THR A 13 -6.21 15.76 -1.46
CA THR A 13 -7.26 16.78 -1.61
C THR A 13 -8.41 16.58 -0.64
N CYS A 14 -8.57 15.39 -0.06
CA CYS A 14 -9.64 15.05 0.86
C CYS A 14 -9.18 14.10 1.96
N GLY A 15 -9.73 14.29 3.17
CA GLY A 15 -9.43 13.52 4.37
C GLY A 15 -8.17 13.95 5.11
N THR A 16 -7.99 13.38 6.29
CA THR A 16 -6.90 13.70 7.21
C THR A 16 -5.93 12.52 7.31
N LEU A 17 -4.64 12.79 7.07
CA LEU A 17 -3.55 11.85 7.30
C LEU A 17 -2.69 12.34 8.46
N ILE A 18 -2.66 11.59 9.54
CA ILE A 18 -1.77 11.78 10.68
C ILE A 18 -0.61 10.79 10.52
N ILE A 19 0.61 11.31 10.49
CA ILE A 19 1.84 10.52 10.41
C ILE A 19 2.57 10.71 11.73
N HIS A 20 2.76 9.63 12.47
CA HIS A 20 3.76 9.56 13.53
C HIS A 20 5.02 8.94 12.93
N ASP A 21 6.18 9.53 13.19
CA ASP A 21 7.45 9.04 12.68
C ASP A 21 8.44 9.02 13.82
N ASP A 22 8.86 7.82 14.21
CA ASP A 22 9.73 7.58 15.36
C ASP A 22 11.13 8.22 15.18
N HIS A 23 11.47 8.63 13.95
CA HIS A 23 12.80 9.12 13.58
C HIS A 23 12.80 10.60 13.20
N PHE A 24 11.72 11.09 12.58
CA PHE A 24 11.67 12.42 11.97
C PHE A 24 10.54 13.31 12.49
N GLY A 25 9.84 12.87 13.53
CA GLY A 25 8.72 13.60 14.13
C GLY A 25 7.44 13.54 13.31
N GLY A 26 6.32 13.80 13.99
CA GLY A 26 4.99 13.68 13.39
C GLY A 26 4.62 14.80 12.42
N LEU A 27 3.66 14.52 11.54
CA LEU A 27 3.05 15.45 10.60
C LEU A 27 1.56 15.15 10.49
N THR A 28 0.73 16.18 10.46
CA THR A 28 -0.69 16.04 10.11
C THR A 28 -0.98 16.79 8.81
N ILE A 29 -1.58 16.09 7.85
CA ILE A 29 -2.10 16.67 6.61
C ILE A 29 -3.63 16.60 6.72
N GLN A 30 -4.25 17.76 6.94
CA GLN A 30 -5.69 17.86 7.13
C GLN A 30 -6.36 18.48 5.90
N ARG A 31 -7.47 17.87 5.47
CA ARG A 31 -8.37 18.36 4.42
C ARG A 31 -9.81 18.10 4.84
N ASP A 32 -10.75 18.80 4.22
CA ASP A 32 -12.18 18.63 4.50
C ASP A 32 -12.68 17.29 3.96
N ASP A 33 -12.83 16.30 4.86
CA ASP A 33 -13.57 15.04 4.66
C ASP A 33 -13.74 14.32 6.01
N SER A 34 -14.58 13.29 6.04
CA SER A 34 -14.84 12.39 7.15
C SER A 34 -13.72 11.36 7.41
N ILE A 35 -12.90 11.04 6.40
CA ILE A 35 -11.87 10.00 6.51
C ILE A 35 -10.67 10.53 7.30
N THR A 36 -10.35 9.89 8.42
CA THR A 36 -9.13 10.14 9.19
C THR A 36 -8.30 8.86 9.26
N ALA A 37 -7.05 8.95 8.80
CA ALA A 37 -6.11 7.85 8.81
C ALA A 37 -4.89 8.23 9.66
N THR A 38 -4.45 7.30 10.51
CA THR A 38 -3.22 7.44 11.29
C THR A 38 -2.22 6.38 10.87
N LEU A 39 -0.99 6.76 10.60
CA LEU A 39 0.10 5.87 10.21
C LEU A 39 1.33 6.17 11.07
N THR A 40 1.93 5.14 11.65
CA THR A 40 3.17 5.25 12.42
C THR A 40 4.32 4.61 11.66
N VAL A 41 5.39 5.36 11.40
CA VAL A 41 6.60 4.90 10.72
C VAL A 41 7.64 4.51 11.77
N HIS A 42 7.98 3.22 11.79
CA HIS A 42 8.96 2.62 12.70
C HIS A 42 10.34 2.43 12.06
N ASP A 43 10.46 2.52 10.73
CA ASP A 43 11.72 2.31 10.01
C ASP A 43 11.98 3.49 9.05
N PRO A 44 13.13 4.19 9.13
CA PRO A 44 13.44 5.31 8.25
C PRO A 44 13.60 4.89 6.77
N LEU A 45 13.84 3.61 6.50
CA LEU A 45 13.88 3.05 5.15
C LEU A 45 12.50 3.00 4.48
N PHE A 46 11.41 3.17 5.26
CA PHE A 46 10.02 3.19 4.78
C PHE A 46 9.87 4.04 3.51
N TYR A 47 10.30 5.30 3.57
CA TYR A 47 10.16 6.24 2.47
C TYR A 47 10.92 5.82 1.20
N ARG A 48 12.10 5.21 1.36
CA ARG A 48 12.90 4.77 0.22
C ARG A 48 12.29 3.52 -0.42
N ARG A 49 11.78 2.60 0.40
CA ARG A 49 11.13 1.38 -0.06
C ARG A 49 9.78 1.68 -0.72
N LEU A 50 8.99 2.59 -0.14
CA LEU A 50 7.72 3.05 -0.71
C LEU A 50 7.91 3.60 -2.13
N LEU A 51 8.90 4.48 -2.35
CA LEU A 51 9.17 5.04 -3.69
C LEU A 51 9.64 4.00 -4.72
N ARG A 52 10.25 2.90 -4.28
CA ARG A 52 10.81 1.87 -5.18
C ARG A 52 9.82 0.73 -5.47
N GLY A 53 9.05 0.34 -4.46
CA GLY A 53 8.19 -0.83 -4.51
C GLY A 53 6.70 -0.52 -4.45
N GLY A 54 6.30 0.74 -4.30
CA GLY A 54 4.91 1.17 -4.36
C GLY A 54 4.02 0.54 -3.28
N ASP A 55 2.80 0.21 -3.69
CA ASP A 55 1.76 -0.45 -2.91
C ASP A 55 2.19 -1.82 -2.36
N VAL A 56 2.85 -2.65 -3.18
CA VAL A 56 3.35 -3.96 -2.75
C VAL A 56 4.34 -3.82 -1.60
N ALA A 57 5.31 -2.90 -1.72
CA ALA A 57 6.26 -2.64 -0.63
C ALA A 57 5.57 -2.06 0.60
N ALA A 58 4.53 -1.24 0.45
CA ALA A 58 3.76 -0.76 1.60
C ALA A 58 3.15 -1.95 2.38
N GLY A 59 2.55 -2.92 1.69
CA GLY A 59 2.03 -4.15 2.31
C GLY A 59 3.11 -4.99 2.99
N GLU A 60 4.23 -5.26 2.31
CA GLU A 60 5.34 -6.02 2.89
C GLU A 60 5.94 -5.35 4.14
N MET A 61 6.06 -4.02 4.12
CA MET A 61 6.56 -3.26 5.26
C MET A 61 5.59 -3.29 6.44
N TRP A 62 4.28 -3.29 6.18
CA TRP A 62 3.26 -3.46 7.22
C TRP A 62 3.37 -4.85 7.86
N MET A 63 3.45 -5.91 7.05
CA MET A 63 3.64 -7.29 7.53
C MET A 63 4.91 -7.46 8.38
N ARG A 64 5.96 -6.68 8.08
CA ARG A 64 7.24 -6.68 8.82
C ARG A 64 7.25 -5.73 10.02
N GLY A 65 6.15 -5.05 10.33
CA GLY A 65 6.06 -4.10 11.45
C GLY A 65 6.87 -2.82 11.24
N GLN A 66 7.23 -2.48 10.01
CA GLN A 66 8.05 -1.30 9.69
C GLN A 66 7.22 -0.01 9.60
N TRP A 67 5.91 -0.16 9.42
CA TRP A 67 4.95 0.86 9.75
C TRP A 67 3.69 0.17 10.30
N SER A 68 2.91 0.89 11.09
CA SER A 68 1.68 0.39 11.67
C SER A 68 0.56 1.44 11.60
N SER A 69 -0.65 1.01 11.90
CA SER A 69 -1.81 1.88 12.00
C SER A 69 -2.81 1.26 12.98
N PRO A 70 -3.50 2.07 13.81
CA PRO A 70 -4.62 1.57 14.61
C PRO A 70 -5.82 1.15 13.73
N ALA A 71 -5.90 1.65 12.49
CA ALA A 71 -6.94 1.32 11.53
C ALA A 71 -6.36 1.33 10.11
N PRO A 72 -5.60 0.29 9.69
CA PRO A 72 -4.95 0.25 8.38
C PRO A 72 -5.94 0.38 7.23
N VAL A 73 -7.18 -0.10 7.41
CA VAL A 73 -8.28 0.09 6.46
C VAL A 73 -8.54 1.57 6.17
N GLN A 74 -8.44 2.46 7.16
CA GLN A 74 -8.62 3.91 6.96
C GLN A 74 -7.49 4.51 6.13
N VAL A 75 -6.25 4.02 6.30
CA VAL A 75 -5.12 4.41 5.45
C VAL A 75 -5.41 4.04 3.99
N ILE A 76 -5.83 2.79 3.75
CA ILE A 76 -6.17 2.33 2.39
C ILE A 76 -7.35 3.12 1.81
N ARG A 77 -8.41 3.35 2.58
CA ARG A 77 -9.57 4.17 2.15
C ARG A 77 -9.15 5.59 1.77
N LEU A 78 -8.32 6.23 2.58
CA LEU A 78 -7.83 7.58 2.30
C LEU A 78 -7.01 7.60 1.00
N LEU A 79 -6.10 6.64 0.82
CA LEU A 79 -5.28 6.55 -0.39
C LEU A 79 -6.15 6.27 -1.64
N ALA A 80 -7.11 5.35 -1.55
CA ALA A 80 -8.04 5.05 -2.64
C ALA A 80 -8.91 6.26 -3.01
N ARG A 81 -9.40 7.01 -2.00
CA ARG A 81 -10.17 8.24 -2.23
C ARG A 81 -9.37 9.31 -2.97
N ASN A 82 -8.05 9.35 -2.75
CA ASN A 82 -7.13 10.29 -3.38
C ASN A 82 -6.38 9.68 -4.58
N GLN A 83 -6.77 8.50 -5.09
CA GLN A 83 -6.05 7.78 -6.15
C GLN A 83 -5.83 8.64 -7.40
N ALA A 84 -6.86 9.35 -7.85
CA ALA A 84 -6.76 10.22 -9.04
C ALA A 84 -5.71 11.34 -8.90
N VAL A 85 -5.41 11.79 -7.68
CA VAL A 85 -4.35 12.78 -7.42
C VAL A 85 -2.97 12.12 -7.59
N PHE A 86 -2.78 10.94 -7.00
CA PHE A 86 -1.54 10.20 -7.12
C PHE A 86 -1.25 9.79 -8.56
N ASP A 87 -2.26 9.33 -9.31
CA ASP A 87 -2.14 8.98 -10.73
C ASP A 87 -1.66 10.18 -11.58
N LYS A 88 -2.21 11.38 -11.32
CA LYS A 88 -1.79 12.61 -12.01
C LYS A 88 -0.35 13.00 -11.69
N LEU A 89 0.07 12.85 -10.44
CA LEU A 89 1.45 13.13 -10.03
C LEU A 89 2.43 12.13 -10.63
N GLU A 90 2.08 10.84 -10.60
CA GLU A 90 2.87 9.81 -11.26
C GLU A 90 2.96 10.09 -12.77
N ALA A 91 1.85 10.46 -13.41
CA ALA A 91 1.83 10.83 -14.83
C ALA A 91 2.78 11.98 -15.17
N ARG A 92 2.89 12.99 -14.30
CA ARG A 92 3.84 14.11 -14.46
C ARG A 92 5.30 13.68 -14.29
N LEU A 93 5.54 12.65 -13.48
CA LEU A 93 6.86 12.08 -13.23
C LEU A 93 7.19 10.89 -14.15
N ARG A 94 6.26 10.49 -15.02
CA ARG A 94 6.43 9.36 -15.96
C ARG A 94 7.69 9.49 -16.79
N TRP A 95 8.07 10.69 -17.22
CA TRP A 95 9.28 10.84 -18.03
C TRP A 95 10.56 10.45 -17.27
N LEU A 96 10.57 10.54 -15.93
CA LEU A 96 11.67 10.05 -15.07
C LEU A 96 11.54 8.54 -14.77
N THR A 97 10.32 8.01 -14.65
CA THR A 97 10.07 6.63 -14.20
C THR A 97 9.90 5.62 -15.34
N THR A 98 9.64 6.07 -16.58
CA THR A 98 9.44 5.22 -17.76
C THR A 98 10.61 4.27 -18.07
N PRO A 99 11.89 4.71 -18.08
CA PRO A 99 13.00 3.78 -18.29
C PRO A 99 13.12 2.76 -17.15
N LEU A 100 12.90 3.18 -15.90
CA LEU A 100 12.97 2.31 -14.73
C LEU A 100 11.85 1.26 -14.71
N ASN A 101 10.62 1.66 -15.05
CA ASN A 101 9.47 0.76 -15.18
C ASN A 101 9.64 -0.20 -16.35
N ARG A 102 10.18 0.24 -17.50
CA ARG A 102 10.51 -0.65 -18.62
C ARG A 102 11.56 -1.69 -18.23
N LEU A 103 12.62 -1.30 -17.53
CA LEU A 103 13.62 -2.22 -16.97
C LEU A 103 12.98 -3.18 -15.96
N ARG A 104 12.15 -2.68 -15.04
CA ARG A 104 11.43 -3.51 -14.06
C ARG A 104 10.50 -4.53 -14.73
N HIS A 105 9.72 -4.11 -15.75
CA HIS A 105 8.87 -5.01 -16.54
C HIS A 105 9.69 -6.01 -17.37
N PHE A 106 10.85 -5.61 -17.87
CA PHE A 106 11.76 -6.50 -18.59
C PHE A 106 12.32 -7.60 -17.67
N PHE A 107 12.64 -7.27 -16.41
CA PHE A 107 13.07 -8.23 -15.39
C PHE A 107 11.93 -9.00 -14.71
N ALA A 108 10.70 -8.47 -14.74
CA ALA A 108 9.47 -9.11 -14.23
C ALA A 108 8.79 -10.02 -15.27
N ARG A 109 9.51 -10.42 -16.34
CA ARG A 109 9.02 -11.44 -17.28
C ARG A 109 8.79 -12.75 -16.52
N ASN A 110 7.56 -13.28 -16.59
CA ASN A 110 7.22 -14.59 -16.05
C ASN A 110 8.15 -15.66 -16.63
N THR A 111 9.16 -16.07 -15.85
CA THR A 111 9.98 -17.24 -16.16
C THR A 111 9.38 -18.44 -15.43
N LEU A 112 9.41 -19.63 -16.06
CA LEU A 112 9.01 -20.90 -15.43
C LEU A 112 9.69 -21.12 -14.07
N ARG A 113 10.92 -20.59 -13.90
CA ARG A 113 11.69 -20.64 -12.65
C ARG A 113 11.12 -19.71 -11.57
N GLY A 114 10.68 -18.50 -11.93
CA GLY A 114 9.99 -17.57 -11.02
C GLY A 114 8.59 -18.04 -10.64
N ALA A 115 7.85 -18.62 -11.59
CA ALA A 115 6.56 -19.24 -11.32
C ALA A 115 6.67 -20.38 -10.29
N ARG A 116 7.65 -21.28 -10.41
CA ARG A 116 7.90 -22.33 -9.40
C ARG A 116 8.25 -21.78 -8.02
N LYS A 117 9.02 -20.69 -7.94
CA LYS A 117 9.35 -20.03 -6.66
C LYS A 117 8.14 -19.33 -6.03
N ASN A 118 7.25 -18.76 -6.84
CA ASN A 118 5.99 -18.16 -6.39
C ASN A 118 4.96 -19.23 -5.99
N ILE A 119 4.94 -20.38 -6.67
CA ILE A 119 4.10 -21.54 -6.31
C ILE A 119 4.60 -22.17 -5.00
N ALA A 120 5.91 -22.23 -4.76
CA ALA A 120 6.46 -22.71 -3.48
C ALA A 120 6.13 -21.79 -2.27
N GLN A 121 5.60 -20.58 -2.53
CA GLN A 121 5.06 -19.69 -1.51
C GLN A 121 3.52 -19.72 -1.44
N HIS A 122 2.85 -20.61 -2.18
CA HIS A 122 1.47 -20.93 -1.85
C HIS A 122 1.47 -21.57 -0.47
N TYR A 123 0.98 -20.82 0.51
CA TYR A 123 0.57 -21.35 1.77
C TYR A 123 -0.39 -22.53 1.51
N ASP A 124 -0.23 -23.64 2.22
CA ASP A 124 -1.23 -24.72 2.27
C ASP A 124 -2.46 -24.24 3.05
N LEU A 125 -3.12 -23.20 2.55
CA LEU A 125 -4.37 -22.67 3.09
C LEU A 125 -5.48 -23.56 2.57
N GLY A 126 -5.67 -24.69 3.25
CA GLY A 126 -6.78 -25.60 3.02
C GLY A 126 -8.11 -25.01 3.48
N ASN A 127 -9.19 -25.77 3.27
CA ASN A 127 -10.55 -25.39 3.67
C ASN A 127 -10.65 -25.04 5.17
N ASP A 128 -9.82 -25.64 6.01
CA ASP A 128 -9.80 -25.42 7.46
C ASP A 128 -9.59 -23.94 7.83
N MET A 129 -8.77 -23.21 7.08
CA MET A 129 -8.59 -21.78 7.31
C MET A 129 -9.83 -20.99 6.90
N TYR A 130 -10.38 -21.29 5.71
CA TYR A 130 -11.53 -20.55 5.16
C TYR A 130 -12.78 -20.72 6.03
N GLN A 131 -12.98 -21.90 6.62
CA GLN A 131 -14.09 -22.16 7.55
C GLN A 131 -14.07 -21.27 8.81
N LEU A 132 -12.92 -20.67 9.17
CA LEU A 132 -12.82 -19.80 10.34
C LEU A 132 -13.47 -18.43 10.13
N PHE A 133 -13.69 -18.00 8.89
CA PHE A 133 -14.16 -16.64 8.59
C PHE A 133 -15.17 -16.54 7.44
N LEU A 134 -15.36 -17.59 6.65
CA LEU A 134 -16.46 -17.67 5.70
C LEU A 134 -17.75 -18.10 6.40
N ASP A 135 -18.87 -17.81 5.74
CA ASP A 135 -20.16 -18.31 6.17
C ASP A 135 -20.26 -19.84 5.99
N PRO A 136 -21.28 -20.51 6.56
CA PRO A 136 -21.43 -21.96 6.45
C PRO A 136 -21.52 -22.48 5.01
N GLU A 137 -21.95 -21.65 4.04
CA GLU A 137 -22.00 -22.02 2.63
C GLU A 137 -20.63 -21.89 1.91
N MET A 138 -19.59 -21.47 2.64
CA MET A 138 -18.22 -21.29 2.14
C MET A 138 -18.15 -20.32 0.95
N GLN A 139 -18.98 -19.27 0.95
CA GLN A 139 -19.02 -18.31 -0.14
C GLN A 139 -17.84 -17.33 -0.05
N TYR A 140 -16.89 -17.43 -0.99
CA TYR A 140 -15.82 -16.44 -1.16
C TYR A 140 -16.18 -15.43 -2.26
N SER A 141 -17.30 -14.74 -2.08
CA SER A 141 -17.83 -13.72 -2.97
C SER A 141 -18.52 -12.60 -2.16
N SER A 142 -18.91 -11.51 -2.83
CA SER A 142 -19.64 -10.42 -2.18
C SER A 142 -21.07 -10.85 -1.82
N ALA A 143 -21.44 -10.68 -0.55
CA ALA A 143 -22.82 -10.85 -0.11
C ALA A 143 -23.68 -9.62 -0.45
N LEU A 144 -24.99 -9.85 -0.59
CA LEU A 144 -26.00 -8.80 -0.74
C LEU A 144 -26.70 -8.58 0.60
N PHE A 145 -26.62 -7.37 1.14
CA PHE A 145 -27.34 -6.97 2.35
C PHE A 145 -28.48 -6.02 1.93
N SER A 146 -29.72 -6.46 2.13
CA SER A 146 -30.95 -5.73 1.79
C SER A 146 -31.72 -5.29 3.04
#